data_AF-D5AAW7-F1
#
_entry.id   AF-D5AAW7-F1
#
_cell.length_a   1.000
_cell.length_b   1.000
_cell.length_c   1.000
_cell.angle_alpha   90.00
_cell.angle_beta   90.00
_cell.angle_gamma   90.00
#
_symmetry.space_group_name_H-M   'P 1'
#
loop_
_entity.id
_entity.type
_entity.pdbx_description
1 polymer ?
#
loop_
_entity_poly.entity_id
_entity_poly.type
_entity_poly.pdbx_seq_one_letter_code
_entity_poly.pdbx_strand_id
1 'polypeptide(L)'
;MEKGLILKVHRMNKSRLAQYIEGISGLKVSIDAMFDVQVKRIHEYKRQYLNILSIIHRYDCIKNMTSEERKKVVPRVCLIGGKAAPGYEIAKKLIKLIHAVGGKINNDPDIGNLLKLVFVPDYNVSVAELIIPASDVSQHISTAGHEASGTSSMKFLMNGCLILGTLDGAAVK
;
A
#
# COMPACT_ATOMS: atom_id res chain seq x y z
N MET A 1 -29.60 0.13 -8.74
CA MET A 1 -29.50 0.77 -7.40
C MET A 1 -28.32 0.28 -6.56
N GLU A 2 -27.76 -0.93 -6.78
CA GLU A 2 -26.74 -1.51 -5.88
C GLU A 2 -25.30 -0.96 -6.02
N LYS A 3 -24.85 -0.57 -7.22
CA LYS A 3 -23.45 -0.10 -7.43
C LYS A 3 -23.09 1.14 -6.61
N GLY A 4 -24.05 2.05 -6.40
CA GLY A 4 -23.82 3.28 -5.64
C GLY A 4 -23.59 3.03 -4.14
N LEU A 5 -24.21 1.97 -3.58
CA LEU A 5 -24.06 1.62 -2.18
C LEU A 5 -22.67 1.06 -1.88
N ILE A 6 -22.16 0.17 -2.73
CA ILE A 6 -20.81 -0.44 -2.58
C ILE A 6 -19.74 0.65 -2.59
N LEU A 7 -19.79 1.56 -3.57
CA LEU A 7 -18.82 2.67 -3.67
C LEU A 7 -18.90 3.61 -2.46
N LYS A 8 -20.10 3.87 -1.93
CA LYS A 8 -20.30 4.69 -0.74
C LYS A 8 -19.67 4.05 0.50
N VAL A 9 -19.90 2.75 0.72
CA VAL A 9 -19.30 2.00 1.84
C VAL A 9 -17.77 2.00 1.73
N HIS A 10 -17.24 1.71 0.55
CA HIS A 10 -15.79 1.72 0.33
C HIS A 10 -15.17 3.10 0.59
N ARG A 11 -15.81 4.17 0.13
CA ARG A 11 -15.38 5.55 0.38
C ARG A 11 -15.39 5.91 1.87
N MET A 12 -16.38 5.43 2.63
CA MET A 12 -16.40 5.58 4.10
C MET A 12 -15.24 4.84 4.77
N ASN A 13 -14.91 3.63 4.32
CA ASN A 13 -13.76 2.88 4.85
C ASN A 13 -12.44 3.60 4.57
N LYS A 14 -12.26 4.14 3.36
CA LYS A 14 -11.10 4.98 3.01
C LYS A 14 -10.99 6.22 3.88
N SER A 15 -12.12 6.86 4.20
CA SER A 15 -12.13 8.00 5.12
C SER A 15 -11.69 7.63 6.53
N ARG A 16 -12.13 6.49 7.07
CA ARG A 16 -11.68 5.98 8.38
C ARG A 16 -10.18 5.69 8.38
N LEU A 17 -9.67 5.05 7.32
CA LEU A 17 -8.24 4.78 7.21
C LEU A 17 -7.42 6.06 7.04
N ALA A 18 -7.90 7.04 6.27
CA ALA A 18 -7.24 8.34 6.14
C ALA A 18 -7.13 9.08 7.47
N GLN A 19 -8.20 9.08 8.27
CA GLN A 19 -8.18 9.63 9.64
C GLN A 19 -7.18 8.90 10.54
N TYR A 20 -7.13 7.58 10.46
CA TYR A 20 -6.14 6.79 11.20
C TYR A 20 -4.71 7.17 10.78
N ILE A 21 -4.42 7.24 9.48
CA ILE A 21 -3.09 7.64 8.95
C ILE A 21 -2.69 9.02 9.45
N GLU A 22 -3.62 9.99 9.39
CA GLU A 22 -3.37 11.33 9.90
C GLU A 22 -3.08 11.30 11.41
N GLY A 23 -3.82 10.52 12.19
CA GLY A 23 -3.59 10.39 13.64
C GLY A 23 -2.22 9.80 14.01
N ILE A 24 -1.71 8.83 13.24
CA ILE A 24 -0.43 8.16 13.56
C ILE A 24 0.80 8.86 12.98
N SER A 25 0.64 9.70 11.95
CA SER A 25 1.77 10.25 11.18
C SER A 25 1.69 11.73 10.87
N GLY A 26 0.55 12.38 11.13
CA GLY A 26 0.25 13.75 10.69
C GLY A 26 0.06 13.89 9.18
N LEU A 27 0.23 12.81 8.39
CA LEU A 27 0.11 12.86 6.94
C LEU A 27 -1.35 12.82 6.52
N LYS A 28 -1.79 13.86 5.81
CA LYS A 28 -3.09 13.87 5.12
C LYS A 28 -2.98 13.15 3.78
N VAL A 29 -3.90 12.23 3.54
CA VAL A 29 -3.99 11.47 2.28
C VAL A 29 -5.36 11.67 1.64
N SER A 30 -5.40 11.75 0.31
CA SER A 30 -6.66 11.90 -0.43
C SER A 30 -7.41 10.57 -0.51
N ILE A 31 -8.69 10.55 -0.13
CA ILE A 31 -9.56 9.38 -0.27
C ILE A 31 -9.98 9.11 -1.73
N ASP A 32 -9.75 10.06 -2.63
CA ASP A 32 -9.99 9.91 -4.07
C ASP A 32 -8.81 9.22 -4.78
N ALA A 33 -7.65 9.14 -4.12
CA ALA A 33 -6.50 8.39 -4.63
C ALA A 33 -6.69 6.90 -4.44
N MET A 34 -6.08 6.08 -5.30
CA MET A 34 -6.13 4.63 -5.17
C MET A 34 -5.23 4.16 -4.01
N PHE A 35 -5.78 3.38 -3.09
CA PHE A 35 -5.10 2.80 -1.94
C PHE A 35 -4.47 1.47 -2.34
N ASP A 36 -3.15 1.48 -2.50
CA ASP A 36 -2.32 0.36 -2.94
C ASP A 36 -1.54 -0.20 -1.75
N VAL A 37 -1.88 -1.40 -1.31
CA VAL A 37 -1.53 -1.88 0.04
C VAL A 37 -0.68 -3.15 -0.01
N GLN A 38 0.42 -3.15 0.75
CA GLN A 38 1.20 -4.33 1.05
C GLN A 38 1.41 -4.47 2.56
N VAL A 39 0.49 -5.19 3.22
CA VAL A 39 0.56 -5.45 4.67
C VAL A 39 0.81 -6.93 4.96
N LYS A 40 2.00 -7.23 5.47
CA LYS A 40 2.46 -8.56 5.88
C LYS A 40 3.82 -8.45 6.57
N ARG A 41 4.28 -9.52 7.22
CA ARG A 41 5.63 -9.58 7.81
C ARG A 41 6.68 -9.07 6.81
N ILE A 42 7.63 -8.26 7.27
CA ILE A 42 8.70 -7.76 6.42
C ILE A 42 9.72 -8.88 6.24
N HIS A 43 9.89 -9.33 5.00
CA HIS A 43 10.78 -10.43 4.66
C HIS A 43 11.18 -10.34 3.19
N GLU A 44 12.42 -10.69 2.87
CA GLU A 44 12.95 -10.66 1.49
C GLU A 44 12.07 -11.41 0.48
N TYR A 45 11.63 -12.64 0.78
CA TYR A 45 10.78 -13.41 -0.15
C TYR A 45 9.39 -12.81 -0.38
N LYS A 46 8.91 -11.95 0.53
CA LYS A 46 7.63 -11.22 0.39
C LYS A 46 7.77 -9.95 -0.45
N ARG A 47 9.01 -9.61 -0.84
CA ARG A 47 9.38 -8.61 -1.83
C ARG A 47 8.78 -7.22 -1.62
N GLN A 48 8.69 -6.74 -0.37
CA GLN A 48 8.45 -5.30 -0.12
C GLN A 48 9.54 -4.43 -0.77
N TYR A 49 10.75 -5.00 -0.97
CA TYR A 49 11.81 -4.35 -1.72
C TYR A 49 11.44 -4.13 -3.20
N LEU A 50 10.78 -5.09 -3.85
CA LEU A 50 10.29 -4.90 -5.22
C LEU A 50 9.23 -3.80 -5.29
N ASN A 51 8.31 -3.77 -4.32
CA ASN A 51 7.29 -2.75 -4.25
C ASN A 51 7.89 -1.34 -4.09
N ILE A 52 8.84 -1.16 -3.15
CA ILE A 52 9.45 0.15 -2.95
C ILE A 52 10.24 0.63 -4.18
N LEU A 53 10.89 -0.28 -4.92
CA LEU A 53 11.53 0.07 -6.20
C LEU A 53 10.50 0.54 -7.25
N SER A 54 9.34 -0.12 -7.34
CA SER A 54 8.25 0.31 -8.23
C SER A 54 7.72 1.70 -7.85
N ILE A 55 7.61 2.00 -6.55
CA ILE A 55 7.20 3.32 -6.05
C ILE A 55 8.24 4.40 -6.39
N ILE A 56 9.53 4.10 -6.23
CA ILE A 56 10.61 5.01 -6.63
C ILE A 56 10.56 5.28 -8.15
N HIS A 57 10.38 4.23 -8.95
CA HIS A 57 10.25 4.38 -10.40
C HIS A 57 9.04 5.24 -10.78
N ARG A 58 7.87 5.01 -10.15
CA ARG A 58 6.67 5.84 -10.37
C ARG A 58 6.91 7.30 -10.00
N TYR A 59 7.57 7.56 -8.87
CA TYR A 59 7.94 8.91 -8.47
C TYR A 59 8.81 9.59 -9.55
N ASP A 60 9.84 8.90 -10.03
CA ASP A 60 10.73 9.42 -11.09
C ASP A 60 9.96 9.71 -12.39
N CYS A 61 9.10 8.80 -12.83
CA CYS A 61 8.24 9.03 -13.99
C CYS A 61 7.36 10.27 -13.83
N ILE A 62 6.71 10.45 -12.67
CA ILE A 62 5.86 11.63 -12.41
C ILE A 62 6.69 12.92 -12.45
N LYS A 63 7.91 12.93 -11.87
CA LYS A 63 8.79 14.10 -11.91
C LYS A 63 9.15 14.50 -13.32
N ASN A 64 9.34 13.52 -14.20
CA ASN A 64 9.71 13.73 -15.61
C ASN A 64 8.53 13.97 -16.55
N MET A 65 7.28 13.92 -16.05
CA MET A 65 6.07 14.24 -16.83
C MET A 65 5.81 15.75 -16.90
N THR A 66 5.26 16.19 -18.04
CA THR A 66 4.66 17.51 -18.22
C THR A 66 3.40 17.69 -17.37
N SER A 67 2.99 18.93 -17.14
CA SER A 67 1.76 19.23 -16.38
C SER A 67 0.50 18.59 -16.98
N GLU A 68 0.39 18.48 -18.30
CA GLU A 68 -0.76 17.85 -18.97
C GLU A 68 -0.77 16.33 -18.82
N GLU A 69 0.41 15.69 -18.83
CA GLU A 69 0.52 14.25 -18.58
C GLU A 69 0.19 13.92 -17.13
N ARG A 70 0.63 14.76 -16.17
CA ARG A 70 0.33 14.59 -14.75
C ARG A 70 -1.17 14.58 -14.45
N LYS A 71 -1.99 15.33 -15.20
CA LYS A 71 -3.46 15.32 -15.06
C LYS A 71 -4.09 13.95 -15.35
N LYS A 72 -3.42 13.10 -16.14
CA LYS A 72 -3.90 11.75 -16.51
C LYS A 72 -3.43 10.67 -15.53
N VAL A 73 -2.54 11.01 -14.59
CA VAL A 73 -2.03 10.07 -13.59
C VAL A 73 -3.12 9.81 -12.56
N VAL A 74 -3.44 8.53 -12.35
CA VAL A 74 -4.28 8.12 -11.22
C VAL A 74 -3.50 8.31 -9.93
N PRO A 75 -3.94 9.17 -9.00
CA PRO A 75 -3.25 9.40 -7.74
C PRO A 75 -3.19 8.11 -6.91
N ARG A 76 -2.09 7.90 -6.18
CA ARG A 76 -1.92 6.70 -5.33
C ARG A 76 -1.49 7.05 -3.92
N VAL A 77 -2.08 6.34 -2.96
CA VAL A 77 -1.58 6.22 -1.60
C VAL A 77 -1.06 4.81 -1.44
N CYS A 78 0.25 4.65 -1.39
CA CYS A 78 0.90 3.37 -1.20
C CYS A 78 1.09 3.12 0.30
N LEU A 79 0.54 2.02 0.83
CA LEU A 79 0.68 1.63 2.22
C LEU A 79 1.55 0.38 2.33
N ILE A 80 2.62 0.44 3.11
CA ILE A 80 3.41 -0.73 3.49
C ILE A 80 3.32 -0.89 5.01
N GLY A 81 3.02 -2.08 5.50
CA GLY A 81 2.91 -2.33 6.93
C GLY A 81 3.35 -3.74 7.31
N GLY A 82 3.97 -3.87 8.47
CA GLY A 82 4.48 -5.15 8.94
C GLY A 82 5.59 -4.99 9.97
N LYS A 83 6.00 -6.12 10.54
CA LYS A 83 7.09 -6.20 11.51
C LYS A 83 8.25 -7.01 10.93
N ALA A 84 9.47 -6.59 11.25
CA ALA A 84 10.69 -7.36 11.05
C ALA A 84 11.03 -8.11 12.35
N ALA A 85 11.65 -9.29 12.23
CA ALA A 85 12.15 -9.99 13.41
C ALA A 85 13.35 -9.22 14.03
N PRO A 86 13.57 -9.29 15.36
CA PRO A 86 14.60 -8.49 16.04
C PRO A 86 16.03 -8.71 15.52
N GLY A 87 16.39 -9.90 15.04
CA GLY A 87 17.71 -10.18 14.47
C GLY A 87 17.82 -10.01 12.95
N TYR A 88 16.74 -9.62 12.27
CA TYR A 88 16.69 -9.60 10.81
C TYR A 88 17.10 -8.23 10.27
N GLU A 89 18.41 -8.01 10.16
CA GLU A 89 18.99 -6.71 9.80
C GLU A 89 18.59 -6.21 8.40
N ILE A 90 18.48 -7.09 7.41
CA ILE A 90 18.09 -6.70 6.04
C ILE A 90 16.65 -6.17 6.01
N ALA A 91 15.72 -6.81 6.72
CA ALA A 91 14.33 -6.39 6.84
C ALA A 91 14.21 -5.05 7.58
N LYS A 92 15.03 -4.81 8.62
CA LYS A 92 15.09 -3.49 9.27
C LYS A 92 15.62 -2.41 8.33
N LYS A 93 16.67 -2.70 7.54
CA LYS A 93 17.18 -1.79 6.51
C LYS A 93 16.11 -1.48 5.45
N LEU A 94 15.29 -2.47 5.08
CA LEU A 94 14.16 -2.27 4.18
C LEU A 94 13.09 -1.34 4.79
N ILE A 95 12.75 -1.50 6.07
CA ILE A 95 11.87 -0.55 6.78
C ILE A 95 12.47 0.87 6.74
N LYS A 96 13.77 1.01 7.05
CA LYS A 96 14.48 2.30 6.98
C LYS A 96 14.42 2.91 5.57
N LEU A 97 14.60 2.11 4.53
CA LEU A 97 14.48 2.55 3.14
C LEU A 97 13.07 3.09 2.85
N ILE A 98 12.02 2.36 3.26
CA ILE A 98 10.63 2.80 3.06
C ILE A 98 10.38 4.14 3.75
N HIS A 99 10.88 4.34 4.97
CA HIS A 99 10.77 5.63 5.65
C HIS A 99 11.52 6.76 4.93
N ALA A 100 12.75 6.50 4.46
CA ALA A 100 13.53 7.51 3.74
C ALA A 100 12.85 7.93 2.43
N VAL A 101 12.34 6.96 1.65
CA VAL A 101 11.61 7.22 0.41
C VAL A 101 10.29 7.93 0.71
N GLY A 102 9.57 7.52 1.76
CA GLY A 102 8.33 8.18 2.19
C GLY A 102 8.56 9.65 2.58
N GLY A 103 9.64 9.92 3.33
CA GLY A 103 10.04 11.28 3.67
C GLY A 103 10.33 12.15 2.45
N LYS A 104 10.93 11.58 1.39
CA LYS A 104 11.16 12.31 0.14
C LYS A 104 9.86 12.55 -0.64
N ILE A 105 9.08 11.50 -0.90
CA ILE A 105 7.85 11.57 -1.71
C ILE A 105 6.81 12.49 -1.06
N ASN A 106 6.57 12.32 0.24
CA ASN A 106 5.46 12.99 0.92
C ASN A 106 5.66 14.50 1.06
N ASN A 107 6.92 14.96 1.04
CA ASN A 107 7.33 16.36 1.16
C ASN A 107 7.74 17.00 -0.18
N ASP A 108 7.64 16.29 -1.31
CA ASP A 108 7.93 16.87 -2.62
C ASP A 108 6.70 17.66 -3.15
N PRO A 109 6.78 18.99 -3.26
CA PRO A 109 5.66 19.82 -3.71
C PRO A 109 5.26 19.54 -5.16
N ASP A 110 6.19 19.09 -6.02
CA ASP A 110 5.90 18.78 -7.42
C ASP A 110 5.08 17.50 -7.57
N ILE A 111 5.16 16.62 -6.58
CA ILE A 111 4.36 15.39 -6.51
C ILE A 111 3.00 15.66 -5.86
N GLY A 112 2.99 16.45 -4.78
CA GLY A 112 1.77 16.82 -4.08
C GLY A 112 0.95 15.60 -3.64
N ASN A 113 -0.28 15.48 -4.15
CA ASN A 113 -1.21 14.39 -3.85
C ASN A 113 -1.24 13.28 -4.90
N LEU A 114 -0.42 13.35 -5.96
CA LEU A 114 -0.36 12.31 -6.99
C LEU A 114 0.23 11.00 -6.46
N LEU A 115 1.14 11.09 -5.49
CA LEU A 115 1.74 9.93 -4.85
C LEU A 115 2.02 10.24 -3.37
N LYS A 116 1.52 9.38 -2.49
CA LYS A 116 1.88 9.35 -1.06
C LYS A 116 2.37 7.95 -0.70
N LEU A 117 3.34 7.87 0.20
CA LEU A 117 3.86 6.60 0.74
C LEU A 117 3.75 6.61 2.27
N VAL A 118 3.02 5.65 2.82
CA VAL A 118 2.79 5.49 4.24
C VAL A 118 3.38 4.18 4.71
N PHE A 119 4.26 4.24 5.72
CA PHE A 119 4.60 3.06 6.50
C PHE A 119 3.69 2.98 7.71
N VAL A 120 2.94 1.89 7.86
CA VAL A 120 2.04 1.67 9.00
C VAL A 120 2.81 0.97 10.13
N PRO A 121 3.10 1.66 11.25
CA PRO A 121 3.80 1.07 12.38
C PRO A 121 2.90 0.08 13.12
N ASP A 122 3.53 -0.83 13.86
CA ASP A 122 2.87 -1.81 14.73
C ASP A 122 1.67 -2.55 14.11
N TYR A 123 1.77 -2.93 12.84
CA TYR A 123 0.68 -3.63 12.15
C TYR A 123 0.21 -4.87 12.94
N ASN A 124 -1.07 -4.87 13.29
CA ASN A 124 -1.77 -5.87 14.09
C ASN A 124 -3.20 -6.09 13.55
N VAL A 125 -4.02 -6.88 14.25
CA VAL A 125 -5.38 -7.22 13.80
C VAL A 125 -6.29 -6.00 13.73
N SER A 126 -6.29 -5.14 14.75
CA SER A 126 -7.11 -3.92 14.78
C SER A 126 -6.74 -2.96 13.64
N VAL A 127 -5.45 -2.85 13.32
CA VAL A 127 -5.00 -2.06 12.16
C VAL A 127 -5.44 -2.71 10.85
N ALA A 128 -5.42 -4.04 10.76
CA ALA A 128 -5.90 -4.77 9.57
C ALA A 128 -7.40 -4.56 9.32
N GLU A 129 -8.22 -4.48 10.37
CA GLU A 129 -9.66 -4.19 10.29
C GLU A 129 -9.96 -2.81 9.68
N LEU A 130 -9.02 -1.86 9.77
CA LEU A 130 -9.11 -0.57 9.09
C LEU A 130 -8.59 -0.62 7.65
N ILE A 131 -7.44 -1.28 7.44
CA ILE A 131 -6.74 -1.28 6.15
C ILE A 131 -7.48 -2.10 5.09
N ILE A 132 -7.87 -3.33 5.43
CA ILE A 132 -8.44 -4.30 4.49
C ILE A 132 -9.69 -3.75 3.78
N PRO A 133 -10.73 -3.26 4.48
CA PRO A 133 -11.95 -2.79 3.84
C PRO A 133 -11.79 -1.47 3.05
N ALA A 134 -10.67 -0.77 3.22
CA ALA A 134 -10.35 0.49 2.58
C ALA A 134 -9.39 0.36 1.38
N SER A 135 -8.89 -0.84 1.10
CA SER A 135 -7.88 -1.04 0.05
C SER A 135 -8.52 -1.22 -1.32
N ASP A 136 -8.03 -0.50 -2.32
CA ASP A 136 -8.43 -0.67 -3.72
C ASP A 136 -7.65 -1.84 -4.36
N VAL A 137 -6.34 -1.89 -4.10
CA VAL A 137 -5.42 -2.92 -4.58
C VAL A 137 -4.59 -3.47 -3.42
N SER A 138 -4.39 -4.79 -3.37
CA SER A 138 -3.49 -5.43 -2.42
C SER A 138 -2.40 -6.26 -3.10
N GLN A 139 -1.19 -6.13 -2.58
CA GLN A 139 0.04 -6.67 -3.16
C GLN A 139 0.38 -8.05 -2.57
N HIS A 140 0.30 -9.07 -3.41
CA HIS A 140 0.60 -10.47 -3.14
C HIS A 140 1.76 -10.97 -4.03
N ILE A 141 2.87 -10.25 -3.95
CA ILE A 141 4.02 -10.39 -4.85
C ILE A 141 5.17 -11.19 -4.24
N SER A 142 4.91 -12.27 -3.53
CA SER A 142 6.00 -13.14 -3.05
C SER A 142 6.76 -13.75 -4.24
N THR A 143 8.01 -14.19 -4.06
CA THR A 143 8.68 -15.01 -5.09
C THR A 143 7.90 -16.32 -5.26
N ALA A 144 7.53 -16.69 -6.48
CA ALA A 144 6.71 -17.87 -6.72
C ALA A 144 7.36 -19.14 -6.14
N GLY A 145 6.55 -19.98 -5.46
CA GLY A 145 7.01 -21.17 -4.74
C GLY A 145 7.36 -20.94 -3.27
N HIS A 146 7.33 -19.71 -2.76
CA HIS A 146 7.68 -19.40 -1.36
C HIS A 146 6.49 -19.08 -0.45
N GLU A 147 5.31 -18.75 -1.00
CA GLU A 147 4.08 -18.59 -0.22
C GLU A 147 3.25 -19.87 -0.25
N ALA A 148 3.10 -20.54 0.90
CA ALA A 148 2.32 -21.78 0.96
C ALA A 148 0.82 -21.55 0.66
N SER A 149 0.27 -20.44 1.16
CA SER A 149 -1.13 -20.02 0.99
C SER A 149 -1.23 -18.49 1.13
N GLY A 150 -1.40 -17.98 2.36
CA GLY A 150 -1.54 -16.56 2.66
C GLY A 150 -3.01 -16.15 2.78
N THR A 151 -3.51 -16.02 4.01
CA THR A 151 -4.94 -15.77 4.28
C THR A 151 -5.38 -14.32 4.07
N SER A 152 -4.45 -13.35 4.04
CA SER A 152 -4.83 -11.95 3.85
C SER A 152 -5.38 -11.65 2.45
N SER A 153 -4.98 -12.40 1.42
CA SER A 153 -5.53 -12.23 0.06
C SER A 153 -7.03 -12.50 0.06
N MET A 154 -7.46 -13.55 0.75
CA MET A 154 -8.88 -13.91 0.91
C MET A 154 -9.65 -12.78 1.61
N LYS A 155 -9.08 -12.19 2.66
CA LYS A 155 -9.71 -11.06 3.37
C LYS A 155 -9.88 -9.84 2.47
N PHE A 156 -8.86 -9.53 1.65
CA PHE A 156 -8.94 -8.44 0.67
C PHE A 156 -10.01 -8.72 -0.39
N LEU A 157 -10.03 -9.92 -0.97
CA LEU A 157 -11.04 -10.33 -1.95
C LEU A 157 -12.47 -10.23 -1.39
N MET A 158 -12.69 -10.72 -0.17
CA MET A 158 -14.00 -10.64 0.51
C MET A 158 -14.46 -9.18 0.76
N ASN A 159 -13.54 -8.22 0.77
CA ASN A 159 -13.82 -6.80 0.93
C ASN A 159 -13.84 -6.02 -0.41
N GLY A 160 -13.82 -6.71 -1.55
CA GLY A 160 -13.90 -6.10 -2.87
C GLY A 160 -12.58 -5.48 -3.36
N CYS A 161 -11.46 -5.80 -2.72
CA CYS A 161 -10.13 -5.34 -3.13
C CYS A 161 -9.57 -6.21 -4.27
N LEU A 162 -8.96 -5.57 -5.27
CA LEU A 162 -8.26 -6.26 -6.35
C LEU A 162 -6.90 -6.78 -5.88
N ILE A 163 -6.53 -7.97 -6.33
CA ILE A 163 -5.23 -8.58 -6.00
C ILE A 163 -4.24 -8.34 -7.15
N LEU A 164 -3.12 -7.71 -6.83
CA LEU A 164 -1.92 -7.73 -7.69
C LEU A 164 -0.96 -8.77 -7.10
N GLY A 165 -0.80 -9.90 -7.75
CA GLY A 165 -0.01 -11.00 -7.20
C GLY A 165 0.69 -11.86 -8.23
N THR A 166 1.61 -12.68 -7.74
CA THR A 166 2.23 -13.76 -8.50
C THR A 166 1.34 -15.00 -8.52
N LEU A 167 1.60 -15.90 -9.46
CA LEU A 167 1.04 -17.27 -9.44
C LEU A 167 1.68 -18.09 -8.29
N ASP A 168 1.31 -17.77 -7.05
CA ASP A 168 1.83 -18.40 -5.84
C ASP A 168 0.78 -18.47 -4.71
N GLY A 169 0.90 -19.46 -3.83
CA GLY A 169 0.01 -19.62 -2.66
C GLY A 169 -1.49 -19.56 -2.99
N ALA A 170 -2.24 -18.82 -2.18
CA ALA A 170 -3.69 -18.64 -2.27
C ALA A 170 -4.12 -17.70 -3.41
N ALA A 171 -3.20 -17.20 -4.24
CA ALA A 171 -3.55 -16.51 -5.47
C ALA A 171 -3.88 -17.50 -6.61
N VAL A 172 -3.53 -18.78 -6.45
CA VAL A 172 -3.76 -19.85 -7.44
C VAL A 172 -4.58 -21.00 -6.85
N LYS A 173 -4.35 -21.34 -5.58
CA LYS A 173 -5.07 -22.39 -4.85
C LYS A 173 -6.33 -21.85 -4.19
#